data_AF-A0A1Z8LNA8-F1
#
_entry.id   AF-A0A1Z8LNA8-F1
#
_cell.length_a   1.000
_cell.length_b   1.000
_cell.length_c   1.000
_cell.angle_alpha   90.00
_cell.angle_beta   90.00
_cell.angle_gamma   90.00
#
_symmetry.space_group_name_H-M   'P 1'
#
loop_
_entity.id
_entity.type
_entity.pdbx_description
1 polymer ?
#
loop_
_entity_poly.entity_id
_entity_poly.type
_entity_poly.pdbx_seq_one_letter_code
_entity_poly.pdbx_strand_id
1 'polypeptide(L)'
;MVEWRASAALASGTKRIGFCVMMTVPMRPDLINLTIDIEVVSSKWSNALPDLEATCRQAIIASFMASDTVLSTAVCDRPTEVSVRLSDDDEVFILNKKFRSKPNPTNVLSFPGISELELEGLPVGAPILLGDVIMAFGMIQNEARQAKKPLIDHFRHICIHGILHLLGYSHTEDYNARVMEELESAVLAELKKPTPCAAIQAGDKSSQDQIDAGGTSYE
;
A
#
# COMPACT_ATOMS: atom_id res chain seq x y z
N MET A 1 -5.95 11.78 -30.97
CA MET A 1 -7.40 11.53 -30.90
C MET A 1 -7.62 10.22 -31.63
N VAL A 2 -7.55 9.09 -30.91
CA VAL A 2 -7.62 7.76 -31.52
C VAL A 2 -8.78 7.03 -30.86
N GLU A 3 -9.76 6.76 -31.71
CA GLU A 3 -11.09 6.26 -31.41
C GLU A 3 -11.08 4.76 -31.11
N TRP A 4 -11.96 4.37 -30.20
CA TRP A 4 -12.37 3.00 -29.91
C TRP A 4 -13.19 2.46 -31.10
N ARG A 5 -12.79 1.32 -31.70
CA ARG A 5 -13.66 0.53 -32.58
C ARG A 5 -13.70 -0.91 -32.11
N ALA A 6 -14.88 -1.34 -31.67
CA ALA A 6 -15.24 -2.73 -31.45
C ALA A 6 -15.30 -3.48 -32.79
N SER A 7 -14.76 -4.69 -32.83
CA SER A 7 -15.01 -5.63 -33.91
C SER A 7 -15.22 -7.03 -33.32
N ALA A 8 -16.39 -7.59 -33.60
CA ALA A 8 -16.76 -8.96 -33.25
C ALA A 8 -16.28 -9.92 -34.34
N ALA A 9 -15.76 -11.08 -33.92
CA ALA A 9 -15.62 -12.26 -34.76
C ALA A 9 -15.97 -13.50 -33.92
N LEU A 10 -16.96 -14.25 -34.40
CA LEU A 10 -17.36 -15.56 -33.90
C LEU A 10 -16.44 -16.63 -34.49
N ALA A 11 -15.86 -17.48 -33.65
CA ALA A 11 -15.43 -18.82 -34.05
C ALA A 11 -15.56 -19.80 -32.88
N SER A 12 -16.08 -20.96 -33.23
CA SER A 12 -16.53 -22.10 -32.44
C SER A 12 -15.53 -22.67 -31.43
N GLY A 13 -15.99 -22.76 -30.18
CA GLY A 13 -16.03 -24.00 -29.39
C GLY A 13 -14.75 -24.81 -29.22
N THR A 14 -13.96 -24.51 -28.18
CA THR A 14 -13.24 -25.53 -27.42
C THR A 14 -13.06 -25.07 -25.97
N LYS A 15 -13.52 -25.91 -25.03
CA LYS A 15 -13.42 -25.89 -23.55
C LYS A 15 -12.92 -24.58 -22.89
N ARG A 16 -13.87 -23.85 -22.30
CA ARG A 16 -13.60 -22.97 -21.15
C ARG A 16 -13.08 -23.81 -20.00
N ILE A 17 -11.78 -23.74 -19.73
CA ILE A 17 -11.24 -24.06 -18.41
C ILE A 17 -11.50 -22.81 -17.59
N GLY A 18 -12.64 -22.79 -16.89
CA GLY A 18 -12.95 -21.74 -15.93
C GLY A 18 -11.97 -21.83 -14.78
N PHE A 19 -10.95 -20.98 -14.81
CA PHE A 19 -10.12 -20.73 -13.63
C PHE A 19 -10.90 -19.73 -12.77
N CYS A 20 -11.88 -20.25 -12.03
CA CYS A 20 -12.47 -19.56 -10.90
C CYS A 20 -11.41 -19.58 -9.79
N VAL A 21 -10.53 -18.57 -9.76
CA VAL A 21 -9.67 -18.38 -8.61
C VAL A 21 -10.55 -17.80 -7.51
N MET A 22 -11.12 -18.68 -6.69
CA MET A 22 -11.45 -18.32 -5.31
C MET A 22 -10.11 -18.03 -4.62
N MET A 23 -9.59 -16.80 -4.80
CA MET A 23 -8.48 -16.27 -4.01
C MET A 23 -9.01 -16.11 -2.57
N THR A 24 -9.03 -17.21 -1.82
CA THR A 24 -8.82 -17.12 -0.37
C THR A 24 -7.31 -16.97 -0.23
N VAL A 25 -6.82 -15.74 -0.43
CA VAL A 25 -5.42 -15.42 -0.14
C VAL A 25 -5.24 -15.75 1.35
N PRO A 26 -4.42 -16.74 1.72
CA PRO A 26 -4.14 -16.99 3.13
C PRO A 26 -3.54 -15.69 3.67
N MET A 27 -4.19 -15.09 4.67
CA MET A 27 -3.65 -13.94 5.38
C MET A 27 -2.24 -14.32 5.84
N ARG A 28 -1.18 -13.75 5.25
CA ARG A 28 0.20 -14.04 5.65
C ARG A 28 0.37 -13.50 7.08
N PRO A 29 0.54 -14.35 8.10
CA PRO A 29 0.74 -13.89 9.48
C PRO A 29 2.13 -13.22 9.68
N ASP A 30 2.96 -13.17 8.65
CA ASP A 30 4.41 -12.92 8.75
C ASP A 30 4.83 -11.48 8.35
N LEU A 31 3.89 -10.55 8.17
CA LEU A 31 4.23 -9.12 8.00
C LEU A 31 4.74 -8.46 9.31
N ILE A 32 5.02 -9.24 10.34
CA ILE A 32 5.52 -8.77 11.64
C ILE A 32 6.87 -8.05 11.52
N ASN A 33 7.67 -8.40 10.51
CA ASN A 33 8.97 -7.79 10.26
C ASN A 33 8.87 -6.53 9.37
N LEU A 34 7.67 -6.16 8.92
CA LEU A 34 7.47 -4.97 8.09
C LEU A 34 7.38 -3.73 8.98
N THR A 35 8.41 -2.91 8.92
CA THR A 35 8.40 -1.56 9.48
C THR A 35 7.93 -0.60 8.39
N ILE A 36 6.88 0.16 8.71
CA ILE A 36 6.32 1.17 7.82
C ILE A 36 6.49 2.51 8.52
N ASP A 37 7.32 3.37 7.93
CA ASP A 37 7.47 4.76 8.33
C ASP A 37 6.59 5.65 7.43
N ILE A 38 5.79 6.52 8.04
CA ILE A 38 4.90 7.42 7.32
C ILE A 38 5.14 8.83 7.86
N GLU A 39 5.61 9.72 7.00
CA GLU A 39 5.85 11.11 7.34
C GLU A 39 4.86 12.02 6.60
N VAL A 40 4.02 12.72 7.37
CA VAL A 40 3.07 13.71 6.83
C VAL A 40 3.67 15.10 6.94
N VAL A 41 4.13 15.63 5.81
CA VAL A 41 4.84 16.92 5.75
C VAL A 41 3.86 18.08 5.55
N SER A 42 2.88 17.88 4.66
CA SER A 42 1.92 18.91 4.32
C SER A 42 0.61 18.73 5.10
N SER A 43 0.20 19.74 5.86
CA SER A 43 -1.07 19.74 6.61
C SER A 43 -2.31 19.61 5.71
N LYS A 44 -2.17 19.88 4.40
CA LYS A 44 -3.22 19.67 3.40
C LYS A 44 -3.71 18.22 3.38
N TRP A 45 -2.80 17.26 3.61
CA TRP A 45 -3.12 15.85 3.68
C TRP A 45 -4.04 15.53 4.86
N SER A 46 -3.63 15.87 6.09
CA SER A 46 -4.40 15.60 7.32
C SER A 46 -5.75 16.32 7.33
N ASN A 47 -5.84 17.50 6.72
CA ASN A 47 -7.09 18.26 6.59
C ASN A 47 -8.08 17.59 5.62
N ALA A 48 -7.58 16.94 4.57
CA ALA A 48 -8.41 16.34 3.54
C ALA A 48 -8.80 14.89 3.84
N LEU A 49 -7.95 14.15 4.55
CA LEU A 49 -8.11 12.73 4.87
C LEU A 49 -7.82 12.51 6.37
N PRO A 50 -8.85 12.42 7.23
CA PRO A 50 -8.67 12.24 8.68
C PRO A 50 -7.95 10.93 9.07
N ASP A 51 -8.22 9.83 8.35
CA ASP A 51 -7.63 8.50 8.60
C ASP A 51 -6.47 8.18 7.64
N LEU A 52 -5.68 9.20 7.29
CA LEU A 52 -4.66 9.12 6.24
C LEU A 52 -3.62 8.03 6.51
N GLU A 53 -2.99 8.05 7.68
CA GLU A 53 -1.91 7.11 8.02
C GLU A 53 -2.43 5.67 8.04
N ALA A 54 -3.61 5.47 8.64
CA ALA A 54 -4.26 4.16 8.67
C ALA A 54 -4.57 3.66 7.25
N THR A 55 -5.08 4.55 6.38
CA THR A 55 -5.36 4.24 4.98
C THR A 55 -4.09 3.87 4.22
N CYS A 56 -3.02 4.65 4.41
CA CYS A 56 -1.73 4.43 3.76
C CYS A 56 -1.14 3.09 4.21
N ARG A 57 -1.12 2.82 5.51
CA ARG A 57 -0.66 1.55 6.09
C ARG A 57 -1.46 0.36 5.56
N GLN A 58 -2.79 0.48 5.46
CA GLN A 58 -3.64 -0.56 4.86
C GLN A 58 -3.28 -0.82 3.40
N ALA A 59 -3.06 0.23 2.60
CA ALA A 59 -2.69 0.12 1.20
C ALA A 59 -1.34 -0.61 1.04
N ILE A 60 -0.33 -0.23 1.83
CA ILE A 60 0.99 -0.86 1.82
C ILE A 60 0.88 -2.34 2.17
N ILE A 61 0.23 -2.67 3.29
CA ILE A 61 0.06 -4.05 3.75
C ILE A 61 -0.66 -4.89 2.67
N ALA A 62 -1.73 -4.37 2.09
CA ALA A 62 -2.49 -5.08 1.07
C ALA A 62 -1.66 -5.30 -0.22
N SER A 63 -0.80 -4.34 -0.59
CA SER A 63 0.15 -4.52 -1.71
C SER A 63 1.17 -5.63 -1.44
N PHE A 64 1.72 -5.71 -0.23
CA PHE A 64 2.62 -6.82 0.15
C PHE A 64 1.90 -8.17 0.14
N MET A 65 0.67 -8.22 0.65
CA MET A 65 -0.12 -9.46 0.71
C MET A 65 -0.51 -9.97 -0.68
N ALA A 66 -0.73 -9.08 -1.64
CA ALA A 66 -1.12 -9.43 -3.01
C ALA A 66 0.09 -9.70 -3.93
N SER A 67 1.32 -9.40 -3.49
CA SER A 67 2.53 -9.59 -4.29
C SER A 67 3.28 -10.88 -3.93
N ASP A 68 3.74 -11.59 -4.95
CA ASP A 68 4.57 -12.80 -4.82
C ASP A 68 6.01 -12.59 -5.33
N THR A 69 6.53 -11.37 -5.25
CA THR A 69 7.91 -11.05 -5.63
C THR A 69 8.92 -11.55 -4.59
N VAL A 70 10.20 -11.63 -4.98
CA VAL A 70 11.26 -11.97 -4.03
C VAL A 70 11.33 -10.90 -2.93
N LEU A 71 11.15 -9.63 -3.29
CA LEU A 71 11.14 -8.51 -2.35
C LEU A 71 9.95 -8.56 -1.39
N SER A 72 8.74 -8.90 -1.86
CA SER A 72 7.56 -8.98 -0.99
C SER A 72 7.59 -10.19 -0.07
N THR A 73 8.26 -11.28 -0.47
CA THR A 73 8.40 -12.50 0.35
C THR A 73 9.55 -12.41 1.35
N ALA A 74 10.59 -11.63 1.06
CA ALA A 74 11.74 -11.48 1.94
C ALA A 74 11.37 -10.95 3.33
N VAL A 75 10.29 -10.17 3.45
CA VAL A 75 9.77 -9.70 4.75
C VAL A 75 9.42 -10.84 5.72
N CYS A 76 9.11 -12.04 5.24
CA CYS A 76 8.82 -13.18 6.11
C CYS A 76 10.05 -13.59 6.96
N ASP A 77 11.26 -13.42 6.41
CA ASP A 77 12.48 -13.96 7.00
C ASP A 77 13.45 -12.89 7.52
N ARG A 78 13.21 -11.61 7.19
CA ARG A 78 14.08 -10.51 7.64
C ARG A 78 13.32 -9.20 7.86
N PRO A 79 13.83 -8.31 8.74
CA PRO A 79 13.30 -6.96 8.90
C PRO A 79 13.30 -6.22 7.57
N THR A 80 12.17 -5.64 7.20
CA THR A 80 12.02 -4.84 5.98
C THR A 80 11.42 -3.50 6.34
N GLU A 81 12.04 -2.42 5.86
CA GLU A 81 11.57 -1.06 6.06
C GLU A 81 11.10 -0.45 4.75
N VAL A 82 9.95 0.22 4.80
CA VAL A 82 9.44 1.06 3.71
C VAL A 82 9.02 2.41 4.28
N SER A 83 9.38 3.47 3.55
CA SER A 83 9.13 4.84 3.96
C SER A 83 8.18 5.52 2.97
N VAL A 84 7.15 6.18 3.50
CA VAL A 84 6.19 6.94 2.71
C VAL A 84 6.13 8.38 3.20
N ARG A 85 6.45 9.31 2.31
CA ARG A 85 6.44 10.74 2.58
C ARG A 85 5.29 11.42 1.85
N LEU A 86 4.37 11.99 2.61
CA LEU A 86 3.17 12.67 2.11
C LEU A 86 3.43 14.19 2.09
N SER A 87 3.76 14.71 0.90
CA SER A 87 4.23 16.09 0.74
C SER A 87 3.37 16.93 -0.22
N ASP A 88 3.82 18.15 -0.51
CA ASP A 88 3.25 19.06 -1.49
C ASP A 88 3.91 18.92 -2.88
N ASP A 89 3.32 19.62 -3.85
CA ASP A 89 3.72 19.54 -5.25
C ASP A 89 5.10 20.16 -5.50
N ASP A 90 5.50 21.16 -4.71
CA ASP A 90 6.76 21.87 -4.87
C ASP A 90 7.94 20.98 -4.48
N GLU A 91 7.84 20.27 -3.34
CA GLU A 91 8.87 19.32 -2.91
C GLU A 91 9.00 18.18 -3.94
N VAL A 92 7.89 17.57 -4.36
CA VAL A 92 7.91 16.48 -5.34
C VAL A 92 8.46 16.93 -6.69
N PHE A 93 8.13 18.15 -7.13
CA PHE A 93 8.70 18.73 -8.34
C PHE A 93 10.22 18.89 -8.25
N ILE A 94 10.73 19.40 -7.12
CA ILE A 94 12.18 19.54 -6.88
C ILE A 94 12.85 18.16 -6.91
N LEU A 95 12.28 17.16 -6.27
CA LEU A 95 12.79 15.80 -6.25
C LEU A 95 12.77 15.16 -7.64
N ASN A 96 11.70 15.32 -8.41
CA ASN A 96 11.59 14.79 -9.77
C ASN A 96 12.66 15.39 -10.69
N LYS A 97 12.87 16.71 -10.58
CA LYS A 97 13.93 17.40 -11.32
C LYS A 97 15.31 16.92 -10.92
N LYS A 98 15.57 16.79 -9.61
CA LYS A 98 16.89 16.42 -9.06
C LYS A 98 17.28 14.98 -9.39
N PHE A 99 16.37 14.02 -9.22
CA PHE A 99 16.69 12.60 -9.30
C PHE A 99 16.30 11.94 -10.62
N ARG A 100 15.31 12.48 -11.34
CA ARG A 100 14.86 11.91 -12.63
C ARG A 100 15.15 12.82 -13.83
N SER A 101 15.76 14.00 -13.62
CA SER A 101 16.02 15.02 -14.66
C SER A 101 14.77 15.42 -15.45
N LYS A 102 13.58 15.24 -14.85
CA LYS A 102 12.28 15.52 -15.47
C LYS A 102 11.64 16.71 -14.76
N PRO A 103 11.51 17.87 -15.41
CA PRO A 103 10.91 19.06 -14.81
C PRO A 103 9.37 19.05 -14.92
N ASN A 104 8.75 17.87 -14.91
CA ASN A 104 7.29 17.76 -15.05
C ASN A 104 6.66 17.48 -13.68
N PRO A 105 5.55 18.13 -13.33
CA PRO A 105 4.76 17.75 -12.17
C PRO A 105 4.38 16.26 -12.24
N THR A 106 4.46 15.57 -11.10
CA THR A 106 4.06 14.16 -10.99
C THR A 106 3.39 13.95 -9.64
N ASN A 107 2.53 12.95 -9.57
CA ASN A 107 1.74 12.60 -8.39
C ASN A 107 2.53 11.73 -7.40
N VAL A 108 3.41 10.85 -7.89
CA VAL A 108 4.19 9.93 -7.06
C VAL A 108 5.60 9.70 -7.62
N LEU A 109 6.57 9.58 -6.71
CA LEU A 109 7.93 9.13 -6.98
C LEU A 109 8.24 7.93 -6.09
N SER A 110 8.70 6.84 -6.70
CA SER A 110 9.26 5.69 -5.98
C SER A 110 10.77 5.65 -6.18
N PHE A 111 11.51 5.46 -5.09
CA PHE A 111 12.95 5.31 -5.04
C PHE A 111 13.28 3.95 -4.40
N PRO A 112 13.48 2.89 -5.21
CA PRO A 112 13.91 1.59 -4.69
C PRO A 112 15.26 1.72 -3.98
N GLY A 113 15.34 1.20 -2.75
CA GLY A 113 16.56 1.16 -1.95
C GLY A 113 17.40 -0.09 -2.19
N ILE A 114 16.81 -1.12 -2.79
CA ILE A 114 17.47 -2.39 -3.11
C ILE A 114 16.84 -3.03 -4.35
N SER A 115 17.64 -3.77 -5.12
CA SER A 115 17.18 -4.65 -6.20
C SER A 115 17.13 -6.12 -5.79
N GLU A 116 16.39 -6.95 -6.54
CA GLU A 116 16.34 -8.41 -6.30
C GLU A 116 17.73 -9.05 -6.33
N LEU A 117 18.62 -8.60 -7.23
CA LEU A 117 19.99 -9.11 -7.32
C LEU A 117 20.84 -8.73 -6.09
N GLU A 118 20.68 -7.53 -5.56
CA GLU A 118 21.40 -7.09 -4.37
C GLU A 118 20.91 -7.83 -3.11
N LEU A 119 19.62 -8.18 -3.07
CA LEU A 119 19.03 -8.94 -1.97
C LEU A 119 19.67 -10.33 -1.81
N GLU A 120 20.03 -11.00 -2.91
CA GLU A 120 20.73 -12.30 -2.90
C GLU A 120 22.13 -12.20 -2.30
N GLY A 121 22.78 -11.04 -2.45
CA GLY A 121 24.11 -10.77 -1.90
C GLY A 121 24.11 -10.36 -0.44
N LEU A 122 22.95 -10.09 0.16
CA LEU A 122 22.87 -9.66 1.55
C LEU A 122 23.16 -10.83 2.52
N PRO A 123 23.86 -10.57 3.64
CA PRO A 123 23.98 -11.54 4.72
C PRO A 123 22.61 -12.02 5.21
N VAL A 124 22.54 -13.28 5.64
CA VAL A 124 21.32 -13.86 6.22
C VAL A 124 20.87 -13.00 7.42
N GLY A 125 19.60 -12.58 7.40
CA GLY A 125 19.00 -11.76 8.45
C GLY A 125 19.35 -10.27 8.41
N ALA A 126 20.12 -9.80 7.43
CA ALA A 126 20.36 -8.37 7.24
C ALA A 126 19.03 -7.63 6.96
N PRO A 127 18.81 -6.43 7.53
CA PRO A 127 17.61 -5.66 7.27
C PRO A 127 17.56 -5.21 5.81
N ILE A 128 16.35 -5.16 5.25
CA ILE A 128 16.08 -4.63 3.92
C ILE A 128 15.56 -3.21 4.06
N LEU A 129 16.21 -2.27 3.37
CA LEU A 129 15.64 -0.94 3.13
C LEU A 129 15.00 -0.96 1.74
N LEU A 130 13.69 -1.16 1.69
CA LEU A 130 12.97 -1.32 0.43
C LEU A 130 12.97 0.00 -0.37
N GLY A 131 12.93 1.12 0.34
CA GLY A 131 13.07 2.46 -0.23
C GLY A 131 11.91 3.38 0.10
N ASP A 132 11.80 4.44 -0.70
CA ASP A 132 10.94 5.59 -0.40
C ASP A 132 9.84 5.78 -1.46
N VAL A 133 8.63 6.11 -1.00
CA VAL A 133 7.54 6.62 -1.85
C VAL A 133 7.19 8.03 -1.43
N ILE A 134 7.27 8.99 -2.34
CA ILE A 134 6.93 10.40 -2.07
C ILE A 134 5.71 10.75 -2.92
N MET A 135 4.68 11.32 -2.30
CA MET A 135 3.41 11.66 -2.96
C MET A 135 3.09 13.17 -2.87
N ALA A 136 2.61 13.73 -3.98
CA ALA A 136 2.26 15.14 -4.14
C ALA A 136 0.75 15.37 -3.93
N PHE A 137 0.38 16.07 -2.86
CA PHE A 137 -1.04 16.28 -2.51
C PHE A 137 -1.87 16.93 -3.61
N GLY A 138 -1.40 18.06 -4.16
CA GLY A 138 -2.19 18.88 -5.07
C GLY A 138 -2.40 18.19 -6.42
N MET A 139 -1.38 17.48 -6.90
CA MET A 139 -1.48 16.62 -8.08
C MET A 139 -2.51 15.51 -7.87
N ILE A 140 -2.42 14.74 -6.79
CA ILE A 140 -3.35 13.64 -6.48
C ILE A 140 -4.78 14.18 -6.32
N GLN A 141 -4.95 15.31 -5.62
CA GLN A 141 -6.25 15.94 -5.44
C GLN A 141 -6.86 16.38 -6.78
N ASN A 142 -6.06 17.01 -7.64
CA ASN A 142 -6.52 17.49 -8.93
C ASN A 142 -6.88 16.34 -9.87
N GLU A 143 -6.09 15.27 -9.90
CA GLU A 143 -6.38 14.05 -10.67
C GLU A 143 -7.66 13.37 -10.19
N ALA A 144 -7.84 13.20 -8.89
CA ALA A 144 -9.05 12.63 -8.30
C ALA A 144 -10.30 13.42 -8.75
N ARG A 145 -10.22 14.75 -8.71
CA ARG A 145 -11.29 15.65 -9.14
C ARG A 145 -11.58 15.53 -10.63
N GLN A 146 -10.56 15.48 -11.49
CA GLN A 146 -10.72 15.32 -12.94
C GLN A 146 -11.33 13.97 -13.30
N ALA A 147 -10.90 12.91 -12.60
CA ALA A 147 -11.42 11.57 -12.75
C ALA A 147 -12.80 11.37 -12.10
N LYS A 148 -13.32 12.39 -11.38
CA LYS A 148 -14.56 12.32 -10.58
C LYS A 148 -14.56 11.14 -9.60
N LYS A 149 -13.42 10.85 -9.00
CA LYS A 149 -13.23 9.79 -8.00
C LYS A 149 -13.12 10.40 -6.60
N PRO A 150 -13.57 9.69 -5.55
CA PRO A 150 -13.25 10.08 -4.18
C PRO A 150 -11.74 10.23 -3.98
N LEU A 151 -11.30 11.25 -3.27
CA LEU A 151 -9.87 11.50 -3.02
C LEU A 151 -9.20 10.28 -2.35
N ILE A 152 -9.88 9.68 -1.37
CA ILE A 152 -9.40 8.48 -0.66
C ILE A 152 -9.12 7.30 -1.60
N ASP A 153 -9.97 7.11 -2.63
CA ASP A 153 -9.82 6.02 -3.59
C ASP A 153 -8.64 6.26 -4.53
N HIS A 154 -8.50 7.50 -5.00
CA HIS A 154 -7.37 7.87 -5.86
C HIS A 154 -6.07 7.81 -5.08
N PHE A 155 -6.04 8.30 -3.83
CA PHE A 155 -4.90 8.17 -2.94
C PHE A 155 -4.48 6.71 -2.73
N ARG A 156 -5.42 5.81 -2.42
CA ARG A 156 -5.15 4.37 -2.28
C ARG A 156 -4.51 3.80 -3.55
N HIS A 157 -5.07 4.13 -4.71
CA HIS A 157 -4.53 3.69 -6.01
C HIS A 157 -3.08 4.14 -6.18
N ILE A 158 -2.79 5.42 -5.97
CA ILE A 158 -1.44 5.97 -6.12
C ILE A 158 -0.46 5.38 -5.08
N CYS A 159 -0.90 5.16 -3.85
CA CYS A 159 -0.10 4.50 -2.82
C CYS A 159 0.24 3.06 -3.22
N ILE A 160 -0.74 2.27 -3.65
CA ILE A 160 -0.53 0.89 -4.13
C ILE A 160 0.46 0.88 -5.30
N HIS A 161 0.25 1.77 -6.29
CA HIS A 161 1.12 1.90 -7.45
C HIS A 161 2.57 2.18 -7.04
N GLY A 162 2.78 3.13 -6.11
CA GLY A 162 4.11 3.47 -5.61
C GLY A 162 4.81 2.30 -4.91
N ILE A 163 4.08 1.51 -4.12
CA ILE A 163 4.61 0.35 -3.41
C ILE A 163 4.90 -0.82 -4.35
N LEU A 164 4.03 -1.10 -5.33
CA LEU A 164 4.29 -2.13 -6.33
C LEU A 164 5.58 -1.82 -7.12
N HIS A 165 5.86 -0.54 -7.39
CA HIS A 165 7.15 -0.16 -7.97
C HIS A 165 8.35 -0.50 -7.09
N LEU A 166 8.24 -0.33 -5.76
CA LEU A 166 9.30 -0.73 -4.84
C LEU A 166 9.47 -2.25 -4.77
N LEU A 167 8.39 -3.02 -4.95
CA LEU A 167 8.42 -4.48 -5.00
C LEU A 167 8.92 -5.05 -6.33
N GLY A 168 9.34 -4.21 -7.27
CA GLY A 168 9.95 -4.64 -8.54
C GLY A 168 8.99 -4.72 -9.72
N TYR A 169 7.71 -4.36 -9.57
CA TYR A 169 6.79 -4.27 -10.71
C TYR A 169 7.10 -3.02 -11.56
N SER A 170 6.94 -3.16 -12.88
CA SER A 170 7.10 -2.07 -13.83
C SER A 170 5.95 -2.02 -14.83
N HIS A 171 5.51 -0.80 -15.16
CA HIS A 171 4.46 -0.53 -16.15
C HIS A 171 5.01 -0.23 -17.55
N THR A 172 6.33 -0.36 -17.78
CA THR A 172 6.96 -0.04 -19.07
C THR A 172 7.03 -1.20 -20.06
N GLU A 173 6.80 -2.43 -19.59
CA GLU A 173 6.83 -3.65 -20.40
C GLU A 173 5.43 -4.26 -20.46
N ASP A 174 4.88 -4.49 -21.66
CA ASP A 174 3.45 -4.79 -21.87
C ASP A 174 2.89 -5.91 -20.98
N TYR A 175 3.66 -6.99 -20.75
CA TYR A 175 3.23 -8.09 -19.88
C TYR A 175 3.25 -7.71 -18.40
N ASN A 176 4.33 -7.09 -17.93
CA ASN A 176 4.48 -6.64 -16.54
C ASN A 176 3.49 -5.52 -16.20
N ALA A 177 3.16 -4.65 -17.17
CA ALA A 177 2.16 -3.61 -17.02
C ALA A 177 0.77 -4.19 -16.76
N ARG A 178 0.39 -5.24 -17.49
CA ARG A 178 -0.91 -5.90 -17.28
C ARG A 178 -0.99 -6.59 -15.92
N VAL A 179 0.07 -7.27 -15.49
CA VAL A 179 0.13 -7.90 -14.17
C VAL A 179 0.00 -6.85 -13.06
N MET A 180 0.71 -5.73 -13.20
CA MET A 180 0.62 -4.61 -12.24
C MET A 180 -0.79 -4.02 -12.20
N GLU A 181 -1.44 -3.78 -13.34
CA GLU A 181 -2.80 -3.25 -13.42
C GLU A 181 -3.83 -4.20 -12.78
N GLU A 182 -3.70 -5.51 -13.01
CA GLU A 182 -4.56 -6.52 -12.41
C GLU A 182 -4.40 -6.55 -10.88
N LEU A 183 -3.16 -6.44 -10.38
CA LEU A 183 -2.86 -6.34 -8.94
C LEU A 183 -3.39 -5.04 -8.32
N GLU A 184 -3.17 -3.89 -8.95
CA GLU A 184 -3.70 -2.60 -8.51
C GLU A 184 -5.22 -2.66 -8.35
N SER A 185 -5.91 -3.23 -9.35
CA SER A 185 -7.35 -3.37 -9.36
C SER A 185 -7.84 -4.32 -8.26
N ALA A 186 -7.17 -5.47 -8.09
CA ALA A 186 -7.53 -6.46 -7.08
C ALA A 186 -7.36 -5.91 -5.65
N VAL A 187 -6.22 -5.28 -5.35
CA VAL A 187 -5.93 -4.69 -4.04
C VAL A 187 -6.90 -3.55 -3.75
N LEU A 188 -7.14 -2.66 -4.71
CA LEU A 188 -8.06 -1.56 -4.53
C LEU A 188 -9.50 -2.04 -4.31
N ALA A 189 -9.92 -3.09 -5.00
CA ALA A 189 -11.24 -3.69 -4.80
C ALA A 189 -11.38 -4.29 -3.39
N GLU A 190 -10.33 -4.92 -2.86
CA GLU A 190 -10.32 -5.45 -1.49
C GLU A 190 -10.47 -4.35 -0.44
N LEU A 191 -9.67 -3.28 -0.56
CA LEU A 191 -9.69 -2.14 0.37
C LEU A 191 -11.00 -1.34 0.35
N LYS A 192 -11.79 -1.48 -0.72
CA LYS A 192 -13.10 -0.84 -0.87
C LYS A 192 -14.23 -1.65 -0.25
N LYS A 193 -14.01 -2.92 0.07
CA LYS A 193 -15.03 -3.71 0.76
C LYS A 193 -15.29 -3.08 2.12
N PRO A 194 -16.56 -2.90 2.52
CA PRO A 194 -16.87 -2.44 3.86
C PRO A 194 -16.29 -3.45 4.85
N THR A 195 -15.33 -3.02 5.66
CA THR A 195 -14.84 -3.82 6.78
C THR A 195 -16.03 -4.08 7.70
N PRO A 196 -16.33 -5.33 8.10
CA PRO A 196 -17.28 -5.58 9.17
C PRO A 196 -16.83 -4.76 10.39
N CYS A 197 -17.69 -3.89 10.88
CA CYS A 197 -17.34 -2.90 11.89
C CYS A 197 -16.76 -3.53 13.17
N ALA A 198 -15.61 -3.00 13.57
CA ALA A 198 -14.87 -3.04 14.85
C ALA A 198 -15.43 -3.82 16.06
N ALA A 199 -14.58 -4.67 16.65
CA ALA A 199 -14.44 -4.82 18.10
C ALA A 199 -13.01 -5.28 18.46
N ILE A 200 -12.07 -4.35 18.48
CA ILE A 200 -10.88 -4.50 19.34
C ILE A 200 -10.85 -3.24 20.20
N GLN A 201 -11.60 -3.30 21.31
CA GLN A 201 -11.56 -2.25 22.32
C GLN A 201 -10.16 -2.20 22.92
N ALA A 202 -9.60 -0.99 22.92
CA ALA A 202 -8.50 -0.59 23.78
C ALA A 202 -8.85 -0.93 25.24
N GLY A 203 -7.83 -1.41 25.97
CA GLY A 203 -8.01 -2.07 27.26
C GLY A 203 -8.68 -1.22 28.34
N ASP A 204 -9.42 -1.90 29.20
CA ASP A 204 -9.88 -1.34 30.46
C ASP A 204 -9.03 -1.91 31.60
N LYS A 205 -8.21 -1.04 32.20
CA LYS A 205 -7.58 -1.28 33.49
C LYS A 205 -8.61 -0.88 34.55
N SER A 206 -9.36 -1.82 35.10
CA SER A 206 -9.95 -1.67 36.43
C SER A 206 -10.24 -3.02 37.06
N SER A 207 -9.40 -3.40 38.02
CA SER A 207 -9.74 -4.34 39.10
C SER A 207 -8.77 -4.04 40.23
N GLN A 208 -9.10 -2.98 40.94
CA GLN A 208 -8.53 -2.66 42.24
C GLN A 208 -9.62 -3.01 43.24
N ASP A 209 -9.79 -4.31 43.48
CA ASP A 209 -10.70 -4.78 44.53
C ASP A 209 -9.93 -4.81 45.85
N GLN A 210 -10.48 -3.99 46.74
CA GLN A 210 -10.17 -3.81 48.13
C GLN A 210 -10.32 -5.14 48.87
N ILE A 211 -9.29 -5.53 49.62
CA ILE A 211 -9.44 -6.47 50.73
C ILE A 211 -9.89 -5.66 51.95
N ASP A 212 -11.15 -5.87 52.32
CA ASP A 212 -11.83 -5.30 53.48
C ASP A 212 -11.06 -5.54 54.78
N ALA A 213 -10.71 -4.43 55.45
CA ALA A 213 -10.35 -4.41 56.85
C ALA A 213 -11.64 -4.12 57.66
N GLY A 214 -12.27 -5.18 58.16
CA GLY A 214 -13.40 -5.11 59.08
C GLY A 214 -13.16 -5.98 60.31
N GLY A 215 -12.49 -5.43 61.32
CA GLY A 215 -12.49 -6.00 62.65
C GLY A 215 -13.64 -5.43 63.48
N THR A 216 -14.34 -6.29 64.23
CA THR A 216 -14.66 -6.12 65.67
C THR A 216 -15.45 -7.33 66.20
N SER A 217 -14.90 -7.93 67.27
CA SER A 217 -15.52 -8.51 68.48
C SER A 217 -16.85 -9.28 68.38
N TYR A 218 -16.94 -10.49 68.95
CA TYR A 218 -17.50 -10.78 70.29
C TYR A 218 -17.33 -12.28 70.61
N GLU A 219 -16.97 -12.55 71.88
CA GLU A 219 -16.88 -13.83 72.64
C GLU A 219 -15.76 -14.84 72.31
#